data_AF-A0A832DVC1-F1
#
_entry.id   AF-A0A832DVC1-F1
#
_cell.length_a   1.000
_cell.length_b   1.000
_cell.length_c   1.000
_cell.angle_alpha   90.00
_cell.angle_beta   90.00
_cell.angle_gamma   90.00
#
_symmetry.space_group_name_H-M   'P 1'
#
loop_
_entity.id
_entity.type
_entity.pdbx_description
1 polymer ?
#
loop_
_entity_poly.entity_id
_entity_poly.type
_entity_poly.pdbx_seq_one_letter_code
_entity_poly.pdbx_strand_id
1 'polypeptide(L)'
;VSSLMLDFDTHTMAKVLKVPNEKFRDKVFQGLENYMTTLKKELGHIPDRTGVKQRYIRHMEETLQRPVEEGSLTPHEQAVLTELTERFSQKDWLFKKGGLIRDAVKIHGGVWIGETALKAPGGLIRITLRIRENTIDDLAISGDFTFYPQDQLAAFEQYLKGTSMDPAALKQAIEAFYAANAVQTPGIETEHWLKVFGQLREAVAKHS
;
A
#
# COMPACT_ATOMS: atom_id res chain seq x y z
N VAL A 1 -14.05 -0.95 6.50
CA VAL A 1 -14.08 -0.72 7.95
C VAL A 1 -13.36 0.58 8.22
N SER A 2 -13.97 1.50 8.97
CA SER A 2 -13.31 2.74 9.44
C SER A 2 -12.79 2.48 10.85
N SER A 3 -11.54 2.84 11.12
CA SER A 3 -10.89 2.63 12.42
C SER A 3 -10.30 3.95 12.91
N LEU A 4 -10.54 4.28 14.19
CA LEU A 4 -9.87 5.38 14.89
C LEU A 4 -8.66 4.83 15.65
N MET A 5 -7.46 5.26 15.26
CA MET A 5 -6.21 4.77 15.84
C MET A 5 -5.74 5.71 16.95
N LEU A 6 -5.73 5.22 18.20
CA LEU A 6 -5.19 5.97 19.34
C LEU A 6 -3.67 6.13 19.21
N ASP A 7 -2.98 5.02 18.98
CA ASP A 7 -1.56 4.94 18.67
C ASP A 7 -1.33 3.73 17.74
N PHE A 8 -0.22 3.74 17.01
CA PHE A 8 0.13 2.69 16.06
C PHE A 8 1.64 2.63 15.84
N ASP A 9 2.23 1.46 16.11
CA ASP A 9 3.64 1.20 15.86
C ASP A 9 3.86 0.76 14.40
N THR A 10 4.14 1.74 13.55
CA THR A 10 4.45 1.56 12.13
C THR A 10 5.67 0.68 11.89
N HIS A 11 6.67 0.75 12.77
CA HIS A 11 7.91 0.00 12.66
C HIS A 11 7.68 -1.49 12.94
N THR A 12 6.94 -1.83 13.99
CA THR A 12 6.54 -3.22 14.25
C THR A 12 5.63 -3.74 13.15
N MET A 13 4.67 -2.94 12.66
CA MET A 13 3.79 -3.34 11.56
C MET A 13 4.57 -3.69 10.29
N ALA A 14 5.55 -2.85 9.92
CA ALA A 14 6.39 -3.11 8.76
C ALA A 14 7.16 -4.44 8.90
N LYS A 15 7.54 -4.86 10.12
CA LYS A 15 8.26 -6.12 10.39
C LYS A 15 7.39 -7.37 10.34
N VAL A 16 6.14 -7.29 10.80
CA VAL A 16 5.23 -8.47 10.85
C VAL A 16 4.68 -8.84 9.47
N LEU A 17 4.66 -7.91 8.52
CA LEU A 17 4.28 -8.19 7.15
C LEU A 17 5.34 -9.08 6.48
N LYS A 18 4.88 -10.18 5.87
CA LYS A 18 5.69 -11.00 4.96
C LYS A 18 5.83 -10.23 3.66
N VAL A 19 7.01 -9.65 3.46
CA VAL A 19 7.36 -8.82 2.31
C VAL A 19 8.55 -9.44 1.57
N PRO A 20 8.67 -9.21 0.25
CA PRO A 20 9.66 -9.91 -0.58
C PRO A 20 11.11 -9.56 -0.24
N ASN A 21 11.41 -8.34 0.20
CA ASN A 21 12.76 -7.91 0.56
C ASN A 21 12.76 -6.68 1.52
N GLU A 22 13.96 -6.23 1.91
CA GLU A 22 14.16 -5.13 2.86
C GLU A 22 13.80 -3.76 2.27
N LYS A 23 14.15 -3.49 1.01
CA LYS A 23 13.78 -2.24 0.30
C LYS A 23 12.26 -2.07 0.20
N PHE A 24 11.52 -3.17 -0.01
CA PHE A 24 10.07 -3.18 0.05
C PHE A 24 9.56 -2.81 1.43
N ARG A 25 10.15 -3.42 2.48
CA ARG A 25 9.79 -3.15 3.86
C ARG A 25 9.97 -1.67 4.20
N ASP A 26 11.06 -1.06 3.77
CA ASP A 26 11.34 0.36 3.99
C ASP A 26 10.29 1.24 3.34
N LYS A 27 9.86 0.91 2.12
CA LYS A 27 8.77 1.63 1.45
C LYS A 27 7.42 1.46 2.14
N VAL A 28 7.13 0.27 2.65
CA VAL A 28 5.93 0.03 3.47
C VAL A 28 5.98 0.89 4.73
N PHE A 29 7.11 0.91 5.43
CA PHE A 29 7.29 1.74 6.62
C PHE A 29 7.09 3.23 6.32
N GLN A 30 7.77 3.75 5.29
CA GLN A 30 7.62 5.15 4.86
C GLN A 30 6.19 5.47 4.41
N GLY A 31 5.52 4.54 3.73
CA GLY A 31 4.11 4.69 3.35
C GLY A 31 3.19 4.75 4.57
N LEU A 32 3.40 3.90 5.57
CA LEU A 32 2.64 3.97 6.81
C LEU A 32 2.90 5.30 7.55
N GLU A 33 4.15 5.76 7.62
CA GLU A 33 4.47 7.04 8.26
C GLU A 33 3.85 8.25 7.54
N ASN A 34 3.84 8.25 6.21
CA ASN A 34 3.39 9.40 5.42
C ASN A 34 1.86 9.51 5.30
N TYR A 35 1.13 8.39 5.26
CA TYR A 35 -0.31 8.38 4.93
C TYR A 35 -1.21 8.03 6.10
N MET A 36 -0.65 7.70 7.25
CA MET A 36 -1.41 7.34 8.42
C MET A 36 -0.99 8.18 9.60
N THR A 37 -1.99 8.78 10.23
CA THR A 37 -1.83 9.47 11.50
C THR A 37 -2.59 8.74 12.60
N THR A 38 -2.29 9.11 13.84
CA THR A 38 -2.94 8.59 15.04
C THR A 38 -3.34 9.77 15.92
N LEU A 39 -4.30 9.56 16.82
CA LEU A 39 -4.69 10.61 17.77
C LEU A 39 -3.50 11.08 18.61
N LYS A 40 -2.55 10.19 18.94
CA LYS A 40 -1.30 10.57 19.59
C LYS A 40 -0.44 11.52 18.75
N LYS A 41 -0.27 11.26 17.45
CA LYS A 41 0.52 12.12 16.55
C LYS A 41 -0.12 13.52 16.44
N GLU A 42 -1.45 13.59 16.33
CA GLU A 42 -2.18 14.85 16.18
C GLU A 42 -2.34 15.64 17.49
N LEU A 43 -2.53 14.96 18.63
CA LEU A 43 -2.78 15.59 19.94
C LEU A 43 -1.52 15.72 20.81
N GLY A 44 -0.40 15.12 20.40
CA GLY A 44 0.85 15.04 21.18
C GLY A 44 0.81 14.07 22.38
N HIS A 45 -0.35 13.46 22.67
CA HIS A 45 -0.54 12.50 23.76
C HIS A 45 -1.62 11.49 23.39
N ILE A 46 -1.62 10.32 24.04
CA ILE A 46 -2.67 9.32 23.84
C ILE A 46 -3.92 9.76 24.64
N PRO A 47 -5.05 10.07 23.99
CA PRO A 47 -6.25 10.47 24.70
C PRO A 47 -6.92 9.26 25.38
N ASP A 48 -7.73 9.54 26.39
CA ASP A 48 -8.54 8.51 27.04
C ASP A 48 -9.55 7.89 26.06
N ARG A 49 -9.56 6.56 25.97
CA ARG A 49 -10.41 5.82 25.03
C ARG A 49 -11.89 6.03 25.31
N THR A 50 -12.28 6.11 26.58
CA THR A 50 -13.67 6.32 26.98
C THR A 50 -14.14 7.70 26.55
N GLY A 51 -13.33 8.73 26.81
CA GLY A 51 -13.59 10.10 26.36
C GLY A 51 -13.68 10.23 24.84
N VAL A 52 -12.83 9.52 24.09
CA VAL A 52 -12.93 9.47 22.61
C VAL A 52 -14.25 8.83 22.16
N LYS A 53 -14.64 7.69 22.75
CA LYS A 53 -15.92 7.01 22.44
C LYS A 53 -17.11 7.94 22.70
N GLN A 54 -17.14 8.60 23.85
CA GLN A 54 -18.22 9.51 24.23
C GLN A 54 -18.35 10.71 23.27
N ARG A 55 -17.22 11.35 22.92
CA ARG A 55 -17.20 12.44 21.95
C ARG A 55 -17.68 11.99 20.57
N TYR A 56 -17.25 10.81 20.13
CA TYR A 56 -17.69 10.24 18.87
C TYR A 56 -19.20 9.98 18.85
N ILE A 57 -19.76 9.34 19.88
CA ILE A 57 -21.20 9.09 20.02
C ILE A 57 -21.98 10.41 19.98
N ARG A 58 -21.55 11.39 20.79
CA ARG A 58 -22.19 12.72 20.82
C ARG A 58 -22.25 13.36 19.43
N HIS A 59 -21.14 13.35 18.68
CA HIS A 59 -21.12 13.91 17.33
C HIS A 59 -21.98 13.11 16.34
N MET A 60 -22.11 11.80 16.51
CA MET A 60 -23.06 11.00 15.74
C MET A 60 -24.50 11.40 16.04
N GLU A 61 -24.87 11.58 17.30
CA GLU A 61 -26.21 12.00 17.70
C GLU A 61 -26.57 13.37 17.12
N GLU A 62 -25.64 14.33 17.22
CA GLU A 62 -25.76 15.67 16.64
C GLU A 62 -25.93 15.60 15.10
N THR A 63 -25.14 14.76 14.43
CA THR A 63 -25.17 14.63 12.96
C THR A 63 -26.42 13.91 12.45
N LEU A 64 -26.84 12.85 13.15
CA LEU A 64 -28.00 12.04 12.77
C LEU A 64 -29.33 12.60 13.28
N GLN A 65 -29.28 13.62 14.15
CA GLN A 65 -30.44 14.22 14.82
C GLN A 65 -31.29 13.18 15.57
N ARG A 66 -30.64 12.16 16.14
CA ARG A 66 -31.26 11.04 16.85
C ARG A 66 -30.37 10.56 17.99
N PRO A 67 -30.95 10.11 19.11
CA PRO A 67 -30.17 9.51 20.19
C PRO A 67 -29.52 8.20 19.74
N VAL A 68 -28.34 7.91 20.27
CA VAL A 68 -27.63 6.65 20.05
C VAL A 68 -27.66 5.87 21.35
N GLU A 69 -28.43 4.78 21.36
CA GLU A 69 -28.57 3.91 22.52
C GLU A 69 -27.60 2.73 22.43
N GLU A 70 -26.90 2.43 23.52
CA GLU A 70 -26.04 1.26 23.61
C GLU A 70 -26.90 0.00 23.78
N GLY A 71 -26.95 -0.83 22.75
CA GLY A 71 -27.64 -2.12 22.79
C GLY A 71 -26.84 -3.19 23.52
N SER A 72 -27.54 -4.07 24.23
CA SER A 72 -26.97 -5.32 24.75
C SER A 72 -27.18 -6.46 23.75
N LEU A 73 -26.23 -7.39 23.70
CA LEU A 73 -26.39 -8.62 22.89
C LEU A 73 -27.60 -9.42 23.38
N THR A 74 -28.46 -9.81 22.44
CA THR A 74 -29.54 -10.76 22.68
C THR A 74 -28.98 -12.17 22.93
N PRO A 75 -29.74 -13.09 23.55
CA PRO A 75 -29.30 -14.47 23.73
C PRO A 75 -28.92 -15.17 22.40
N HIS A 76 -29.60 -14.82 21.31
CA HIS A 76 -29.29 -15.33 19.98
C HIS A 76 -27.94 -14.79 19.46
N GLU A 77 -27.70 -13.48 19.52
CA GLU A 77 -26.43 -12.87 19.11
C GLU A 77 -25.27 -13.36 19.96
N GLN A 78 -25.49 -13.58 21.25
CA GLN A 78 -24.48 -14.15 22.15
C GLN A 78 -24.10 -15.59 21.74
N ALA A 79 -25.08 -16.41 21.33
CA ALA A 79 -24.82 -17.76 20.84
C ALA A 79 -24.01 -17.73 19.54
N VAL A 80 -24.38 -16.85 18.59
CA VAL A 80 -23.64 -16.65 17.34
C VAL A 80 -22.21 -16.13 17.61
N LEU A 81 -22.05 -15.19 18.54
CA LEU A 81 -20.74 -14.68 18.93
C LEU A 81 -19.85 -15.80 19.47
N THR A 82 -20.38 -16.69 20.31
CA THR A 82 -19.65 -17.85 20.83
C THR A 82 -19.23 -18.78 19.70
N GLU A 83 -20.16 -19.16 18.81
CA GLU A 83 -19.87 -20.01 17.65
C GLU A 83 -18.77 -19.42 16.75
N LEU A 84 -18.88 -18.12 16.41
CA LEU A 84 -17.90 -17.44 15.58
C LEU A 84 -16.54 -17.31 16.27
N THR A 85 -16.53 -17.04 17.58
CA THR A 85 -15.29 -16.96 18.37
C THR A 85 -14.56 -18.30 18.39
N GLU A 86 -15.28 -19.39 18.62
CA GLU A 86 -14.73 -20.75 18.59
C GLU A 86 -14.18 -21.08 17.21
N ARG A 87 -14.96 -20.82 16.15
CA ARG A 87 -14.55 -21.05 14.77
C ARG A 87 -13.32 -20.23 14.39
N PHE A 88 -13.29 -18.94 14.72
CA PHE A 88 -12.20 -18.04 14.33
C PHE A 88 -10.91 -18.28 15.11
N SER A 89 -11.00 -18.96 16.25
CA SER A 89 -9.85 -19.39 17.06
C SER A 89 -9.26 -20.72 16.60
N GLN A 90 -9.97 -21.49 15.76
CA GLN A 90 -9.45 -22.77 15.24
C GLN A 90 -8.21 -22.54 14.39
N LYS A 91 -7.17 -23.37 14.58
CA LYS A 91 -5.93 -23.30 13.79
C LYS A 91 -6.21 -23.44 12.30
N ASP A 92 -7.14 -24.29 11.90
CA ASP A 92 -7.52 -24.50 10.50
C ASP A 92 -8.18 -23.26 9.88
N TRP A 93 -8.78 -22.39 10.70
CA TRP A 93 -9.29 -21.09 10.28
C TRP A 93 -8.20 -20.02 10.28
N LEU A 94 -7.44 -19.89 11.39
CA LEU A 94 -6.34 -18.93 11.55
C LEU A 94 -5.23 -19.10 10.52
N PHE A 95 -4.89 -20.36 10.20
CA PHE A 95 -3.84 -20.73 9.25
C PHE A 95 -4.42 -21.25 7.94
N LYS A 96 -5.72 -21.09 7.70
CA LYS A 96 -6.33 -21.44 6.41
C LYS A 96 -5.48 -20.81 5.32
N LYS A 97 -4.86 -21.63 4.48
CA LYS A 97 -3.96 -21.17 3.43
C LYS A 97 -4.74 -20.30 2.44
N GLY A 98 -4.69 -19.00 2.69
CA GLY A 98 -5.21 -17.90 1.88
C GLY A 98 -4.37 -16.63 2.06
N GLY A 99 -3.18 -16.76 2.66
CA GLY A 99 -2.19 -15.71 2.73
C GLY A 99 -1.49 -15.59 1.39
N LEU A 100 -2.08 -14.80 0.48
CA LEU A 100 -1.40 -14.34 -0.73
C LEU A 100 -0.05 -13.74 -0.30
N ILE A 101 1.04 -14.24 -0.88
CA ILE A 101 2.18 -13.36 -1.12
C ILE A 101 1.57 -12.24 -1.95
N ARG A 102 1.37 -11.08 -1.34
CA ARG A 102 0.71 -9.96 -2.00
C ARG A 102 1.79 -9.16 -2.68
N ASP A 103 1.81 -9.23 -4.00
CA ASP A 103 2.63 -8.34 -4.84
C ASP A 103 2.24 -6.86 -4.61
N ALA A 104 1.07 -6.60 -4.02
CA ALA A 104 0.60 -5.28 -3.61
C ALA A 104 -0.14 -5.28 -2.25
N VAL A 105 0.20 -4.35 -1.36
CA VAL A 105 -0.42 -4.10 -0.05
C VAL A 105 -1.14 -2.75 -0.08
N LYS A 106 -2.43 -2.73 0.27
CA LYS A 106 -3.18 -1.49 0.51
C LYS A 106 -2.80 -0.93 1.87
N ILE A 107 -2.27 0.28 1.90
CA ILE A 107 -1.88 0.97 3.14
C ILE A 107 -2.88 2.06 3.55
N HIS A 108 -3.56 2.68 2.60
CA HIS A 108 -4.60 3.69 2.85
C HIS A 108 -5.67 3.63 1.75
N GLY A 109 -6.83 4.27 1.96
CA GLY A 109 -7.82 4.47 0.90
C GLY A 109 -7.16 5.07 -0.35
N GLY A 110 -7.25 4.37 -1.48
CA GLY A 110 -6.62 4.78 -2.75
C GLY A 110 -5.10 4.59 -2.84
N VAL A 111 -4.41 4.15 -1.78
CA VAL A 111 -2.94 4.03 -1.74
C VAL A 111 -2.49 2.57 -1.61
N TRP A 112 -1.66 2.15 -2.55
CA TRP A 112 -1.12 0.79 -2.67
C TRP A 112 0.40 0.83 -2.74
N ILE A 113 1.07 -0.15 -2.14
CA ILE A 113 2.51 -0.38 -2.32
C ILE A 113 2.69 -1.76 -2.90
N GLY A 114 3.48 -1.89 -3.96
CA GLY A 114 3.80 -3.20 -4.49
C GLY A 114 5.13 -3.28 -5.20
N GLU A 115 5.55 -4.51 -5.48
CA GLU A 115 6.81 -4.81 -6.14
C GLU A 115 6.60 -5.85 -7.22
N THR A 116 7.25 -5.61 -8.34
CA THR A 116 7.28 -6.52 -9.47
C THR A 116 8.69 -6.65 -9.98
N ALA A 117 8.96 -7.78 -10.62
CA ALA A 117 10.24 -8.02 -11.27
C ALA A 117 10.03 -8.69 -12.63
N LEU A 118 10.78 -8.25 -13.62
CA LEU A 118 10.72 -8.72 -14.98
C LEU A 118 12.12 -9.03 -15.49
N LYS A 119 12.33 -10.25 -16.01
CA LYS A 119 13.54 -10.58 -16.78
C LYS A 119 13.39 -10.03 -18.19
N ALA A 120 14.31 -9.18 -18.61
CA ALA A 120 14.47 -8.68 -19.97
C ALA A 120 15.81 -9.18 -20.55
N PRO A 121 16.02 -9.11 -21.87
CA PRO A 121 17.32 -9.45 -22.48
C PRO A 121 18.50 -8.69 -21.86
N GLY A 122 18.28 -7.45 -21.43
CA GLY A 122 19.28 -6.57 -20.81
C GLY A 122 19.48 -6.74 -19.30
N GLY A 123 18.79 -7.69 -18.66
CA GLY A 123 18.87 -7.93 -17.21
C GLY A 123 17.50 -8.02 -16.53
N LEU A 124 17.50 -8.27 -15.22
CA LEU A 124 16.34 -8.22 -14.35
C LEU A 124 16.04 -6.77 -13.99
N ILE A 125 14.82 -6.35 -14.25
CA ILE A 125 14.25 -5.08 -13.77
C ILE A 125 13.37 -5.41 -12.57
N ARG A 126 13.58 -4.75 -11.44
CA ARG A 126 12.71 -4.80 -10.27
C ARG A 126 12.27 -3.40 -9.93
N ILE A 127 10.96 -3.20 -9.80
CA ILE A 127 10.39 -1.93 -9.37
C ILE A 127 9.61 -2.12 -8.08
N THR A 128 9.75 -1.15 -7.17
CA THR A 128 8.92 -1.03 -5.98
C THR A 128 8.20 0.31 -6.05
N LEU A 129 6.88 0.25 -6.12
CA LEU A 129 6.00 1.37 -6.42
C LEU A 129 5.06 1.65 -5.25
N ARG A 130 4.79 2.92 -5.02
CA ARG A 130 3.62 3.39 -4.27
C ARG A 130 2.69 4.08 -5.26
N ILE A 131 1.46 3.61 -5.36
CA ILE A 131 0.43 4.12 -6.26
C ILE A 131 -0.62 4.81 -5.42
N ARG A 132 -1.01 6.02 -5.81
CA ARG A 132 -2.14 6.76 -5.25
C ARG A 132 -3.09 7.10 -6.38
N GLU A 133 -4.35 6.64 -6.30
CA GLU A 133 -5.41 7.02 -7.26
C GLU A 133 -5.00 6.83 -8.73
N ASN A 134 -4.34 5.71 -9.05
CA ASN A 134 -3.79 5.39 -10.39
C ASN A 134 -2.57 6.22 -10.83
N THR A 135 -1.96 7.00 -9.95
CA THR A 135 -0.73 7.78 -10.22
C THR A 135 0.45 7.19 -9.45
N ILE A 136 1.65 7.23 -10.05
CA ILE A 136 2.90 6.89 -9.36
C ILE A 136 3.19 7.96 -8.31
N ASP A 137 3.02 7.61 -7.04
CA ASP A 137 3.34 8.50 -5.92
C ASP A 137 4.84 8.40 -5.56
N ASP A 138 5.38 7.17 -5.57
CA ASP A 138 6.80 6.94 -5.39
C ASP A 138 7.26 5.70 -6.18
N LEU A 139 8.50 5.73 -6.68
CA LEU A 139 9.09 4.67 -7.50
C LEU A 139 10.53 4.45 -7.06
N ALA A 140 10.93 3.18 -6.98
CA ALA A 140 12.33 2.81 -6.92
C ALA A 140 12.54 1.63 -7.86
N ILE A 141 13.59 1.75 -8.66
CA ILE A 141 14.03 0.78 -9.64
C ILE A 141 15.30 0.13 -9.09
N SER A 142 15.49 -1.13 -9.40
CA SER A 142 16.66 -1.93 -9.01
C SER A 142 16.77 -3.14 -9.92
N GLY A 143 17.85 -3.89 -9.81
CA GLY A 143 18.08 -5.10 -10.59
C GLY A 143 19.45 -5.10 -11.26
N ASP A 144 19.74 -6.13 -12.04
CA ASP A 144 21.04 -6.37 -12.69
C ASP A 144 20.99 -5.98 -14.18
N PHE A 145 20.50 -4.78 -14.46
CA PHE A 145 20.44 -4.22 -15.80
C PHE A 145 21.35 -3.00 -15.96
N THR A 146 21.68 -2.68 -17.21
CA THR A 146 22.49 -1.51 -17.52
C THR A 146 21.60 -0.29 -17.76
N PHE A 147 21.85 0.79 -17.03
CA PHE A 147 21.26 2.11 -17.25
C PHE A 147 22.37 3.13 -17.40
N TYR A 148 22.48 3.73 -18.58
CA TYR A 148 23.54 4.67 -18.91
C TYR A 148 22.94 6.00 -19.38
N PRO A 149 23.39 7.14 -18.85
CA PRO A 149 24.30 7.30 -17.71
C PRO A 149 23.70 6.77 -16.38
N GLN A 150 24.53 6.22 -15.48
CA GLN A 150 24.05 5.54 -14.27
C GLN A 150 23.40 6.51 -13.26
N ASP A 151 23.89 7.74 -13.20
CA ASP A 151 23.36 8.84 -12.39
C ASP A 151 21.94 9.26 -12.82
N GLN A 152 21.56 8.97 -14.06
CA GLN A 152 20.22 9.27 -14.56
C GLN A 152 19.14 8.30 -14.07
N LEU A 153 19.50 7.18 -13.44
CA LEU A 153 18.50 6.26 -12.89
C LEU A 153 17.66 6.90 -11.78
N ALA A 154 18.31 7.65 -10.88
CA ALA A 154 17.61 8.39 -9.82
C ALA A 154 16.74 9.53 -10.39
N ALA A 155 17.24 10.22 -11.42
CA ALA A 155 16.46 11.23 -12.13
C ALA A 155 15.25 10.62 -12.84
N PHE A 156 15.38 9.41 -13.40
CA PHE A 156 14.29 8.68 -14.04
C PHE A 156 13.21 8.27 -13.03
N GLU A 157 13.61 7.72 -11.87
CA GLU A 157 12.71 7.42 -10.76
C GLU A 157 11.91 8.65 -10.33
N GLN A 158 12.59 9.79 -10.18
CA GLN A 158 11.96 11.04 -9.77
C GLN A 158 11.05 11.62 -10.86
N TYR A 159 11.46 11.54 -12.13
CA TYR A 159 10.70 12.04 -13.26
C TYR A 159 9.37 11.32 -13.45
N LEU A 160 9.33 10.00 -13.20
CA LEU A 160 8.10 9.20 -13.31
C LEU A 160 7.12 9.42 -12.15
N LYS A 161 7.52 10.06 -11.04
CA LYS A 161 6.58 10.42 -9.97
C LYS A 161 5.57 11.44 -10.51
N GLY A 162 4.31 11.26 -10.15
CA GLY A 162 3.18 12.04 -10.68
C GLY A 162 2.67 11.55 -12.04
N THR A 163 3.30 10.56 -12.66
CA THR A 163 2.82 10.00 -13.94
C THR A 163 1.67 9.03 -13.70
N SER A 164 0.64 9.07 -14.55
CA SER A 164 -0.46 8.09 -14.53
C SER A 164 0.07 6.68 -14.84
N MET A 165 -0.49 5.67 -14.18
CA MET A 165 -0.25 4.24 -14.46
C MET A 165 -0.92 3.75 -15.76
N ASP A 166 -1.50 4.66 -16.55
CA ASP A 166 -2.03 4.37 -17.88
C ASP A 166 -0.89 4.05 -18.87
N PRO A 167 -0.98 2.96 -19.67
CA PRO A 167 0.13 2.51 -20.49
C PRO A 167 0.59 3.54 -21.52
N ALA A 168 -0.34 4.32 -22.09
CA ALA A 168 -0.02 5.37 -23.06
C ALA A 168 0.73 6.53 -22.40
N ALA A 169 0.29 6.97 -21.21
CA ALA A 169 0.95 8.03 -20.46
C ALA A 169 2.35 7.61 -19.98
N LEU A 170 2.49 6.39 -19.46
CA LEU A 170 3.79 5.82 -19.09
C LEU A 170 4.73 5.73 -20.29
N LYS A 171 4.25 5.21 -21.42
CA LYS A 171 5.05 5.09 -22.64
C LYS A 171 5.61 6.44 -23.06
N GLN A 172 4.74 7.45 -23.15
CA GLN A 172 5.13 8.80 -23.54
C GLN A 172 6.14 9.41 -22.56
N ALA A 173 5.91 9.26 -21.25
CA ALA A 173 6.82 9.78 -20.23
C ALA A 173 8.20 9.12 -20.32
N ILE A 174 8.27 7.80 -20.46
CA ILE A 174 9.52 7.04 -20.58
C ILE A 174 10.29 7.45 -21.83
N GLU A 175 9.63 7.47 -22.99
CA GLU A 175 10.26 7.84 -24.27
C GLU A 175 10.77 9.29 -24.25
N ALA A 176 9.99 10.21 -23.68
CA ALA A 176 10.39 11.60 -23.52
C ALA A 176 11.62 11.75 -22.63
N PHE A 177 11.68 11.03 -21.51
CA PHE A 177 12.85 11.05 -20.63
C PHE A 177 14.10 10.50 -21.32
N TYR A 178 13.95 9.38 -22.02
CA TYR A 178 15.04 8.73 -22.75
C TYR A 178 15.63 9.65 -23.82
N ALA A 179 14.76 10.28 -24.61
CA ALA A 179 15.17 11.21 -25.65
C ALA A 179 15.84 12.48 -25.06
N ALA A 180 15.27 13.06 -24.01
CA ALA A 180 15.78 14.30 -23.41
C ALA A 180 17.13 14.12 -22.71
N ASN A 181 17.41 12.93 -22.16
CA ASN A 181 18.60 12.67 -21.35
C ASN A 181 19.61 11.74 -22.04
N ALA A 182 19.38 11.39 -23.31
CA ALA A 182 20.19 10.45 -24.09
C ALA A 182 20.44 9.12 -23.34
N VAL A 183 19.41 8.62 -22.66
CA VAL A 183 19.49 7.38 -21.87
C VAL A 183 19.58 6.18 -22.78
N GLN A 184 20.44 5.24 -22.41
CA GLN A 184 20.58 3.95 -23.06
C GLN A 184 20.44 2.83 -22.03
N THR A 185 19.56 1.87 -22.33
CA THR A 185 19.37 0.65 -21.55
C THR A 185 19.49 -0.57 -22.47
N PRO A 186 20.71 -1.04 -22.79
CA PRO A 186 20.92 -2.15 -23.72
C PRO A 186 20.09 -3.38 -23.35
N GLY A 187 19.28 -3.87 -24.29
CA GLY A 187 18.42 -5.04 -24.08
C GLY A 187 17.17 -4.77 -23.22
N ILE A 188 16.87 -3.51 -22.90
CA ILE A 188 15.63 -3.08 -22.27
C ILE A 188 14.97 -2.02 -23.13
N GLU A 189 13.92 -2.46 -23.82
CA GLU A 189 12.98 -1.61 -24.56
C GLU A 189 11.84 -1.06 -23.70
N THR A 190 11.15 -0.02 -24.19
CA THR A 190 9.99 0.59 -23.54
C THR A 190 8.90 -0.42 -23.21
N GLU A 191 8.68 -1.45 -24.03
CA GLU A 191 7.69 -2.50 -23.75
C GLU A 191 8.01 -3.29 -22.47
N HIS A 192 9.29 -3.45 -22.13
CA HIS A 192 9.69 -4.14 -20.88
C HIS A 192 9.30 -3.31 -19.66
N TRP A 193 9.50 -1.98 -19.72
CA TRP A 193 9.02 -1.08 -18.68
C TRP A 193 7.50 -1.20 -18.54
N LEU A 194 6.75 -1.01 -19.63
CA LEU A 194 5.29 -1.10 -19.61
C LEU A 194 4.79 -2.43 -19.04
N LYS A 195 5.49 -3.54 -19.33
CA LYS A 195 5.16 -4.86 -18.79
C LYS A 195 5.40 -4.95 -17.28
N VAL A 196 6.52 -4.44 -16.75
CA VAL A 196 6.80 -4.50 -15.31
C VAL A 196 5.87 -3.59 -14.50
N PHE A 197 5.51 -2.41 -15.01
CA PHE A 197 4.48 -1.54 -14.43
C PHE A 197 3.08 -2.17 -14.53
N GLY A 198 2.78 -2.82 -15.66
CA GLY A 198 1.50 -3.48 -15.93
C GLY A 198 1.20 -4.64 -14.97
N GLN A 199 2.21 -5.45 -14.65
CA GLN A 199 2.10 -6.54 -13.66
C GLN A 199 1.58 -6.03 -12.31
N LEU A 200 2.03 -4.86 -11.86
CA LEU A 200 1.59 -4.31 -10.58
C LEU A 200 0.17 -3.76 -10.68
N ARG A 201 -0.17 -3.10 -11.79
CA ARG A 201 -1.53 -2.62 -12.02
C ARG A 201 -2.55 -3.76 -11.97
N GLU A 202 -2.22 -4.91 -12.56
CA GLU A 202 -3.03 -6.12 -12.48
C GLU A 202 -3.12 -6.67 -11.04
N ALA A 203 -2.01 -6.66 -10.29
CA ALA A 203 -2.01 -7.08 -8.89
C ALA A 203 -2.88 -6.18 -8.00
N VAL A 204 -2.85 -4.86 -8.21
CA VAL A 204 -3.72 -3.90 -7.51
C VAL A 204 -5.19 -4.13 -7.89
N ALA A 205 -5.50 -4.35 -9.17
CA ALA A 205 -6.86 -4.62 -9.64
C ALA A 205 -7.44 -5.93 -9.06
N LYS A 206 -6.62 -6.97 -8.84
CA LYS A 206 -7.03 -8.22 -8.20
C LYS A 206 -7.39 -8.08 -6.72
N HIS A 207 -6.98 -6.98 -6.08
CA HIS A 207 -7.12 -6.78 -4.63
C HIS A 207 -7.96 -5.55 -4.25
N SER A 208 -8.36 -4.73 -5.23
CA SER A 208 -9.21 -3.55 -5.04
C SER A 208 -10.67 -3.92 -4.86
#